data_AF-A0A835F235-F1
#
_entry.id   AF-A0A835F235-F1
#
_cell.length_a   1.000
_cell.length_b   1.000
_cell.length_c   1.000
_cell.angle_alpha   90.00
_cell.angle_beta   90.00
_cell.angle_gamma   90.00
#
_symmetry.space_group_name_H-M   'P 1'
#
loop_
_entity.id
_entity.type
_entity.pdbx_description
1 polymer ?
#
loop_
_entity_poly.entity_id
_entity_poly.type
_entity_poly.pdbx_seq_one_letter_code
_entity_poly.pdbx_strand_id
1 'polypeptide(L)'
;MLSNFTLSLATLKVVNLANPVEMTPERITHFRLLFETLLQKEDALVWNVFTRIAGLPELEILRDGIVLFIKQHVIAEDTGKDLASKFKIAKKALDNTAGVLM
;
A
#
# COMPACT_ATOMS: atom_id res chain seq x y z
N MET A 1 13.82 0.27 3.45
CA MET A 1 13.98 1.57 2.74
C MET A 1 12.68 2.36 2.68
N LEU A 2 11.56 1.78 2.24
CA LEU A 2 10.23 2.45 2.26
C LEU A 2 9.76 2.78 3.70
N SER A 3 9.90 1.85 4.65
CA SER A 3 9.57 2.05 6.07
C SER A 3 10.48 3.05 6.80
N ASN A 4 11.71 3.21 6.32
CA ASN A 4 12.69 4.18 6.84
C ASN A 4 12.66 5.48 6.00
N PHE A 5 11.58 5.66 5.22
CA PHE A 5 11.30 6.87 4.45
C PHE A 5 12.32 7.27 3.38
N THR A 6 13.28 6.38 3.06
CA THR A 6 14.31 6.59 2.04
C THR A 6 13.77 6.48 0.62
N LEU A 7 12.67 5.75 0.43
CA LEU A 7 11.93 5.64 -0.83
C LEU A 7 10.44 5.92 -0.57
N SER A 8 9.75 6.53 -1.54
CA SER A 8 8.31 6.76 -1.49
C SER A 8 7.56 5.67 -2.25
N LEU A 9 6.32 5.35 -1.84
CA LEU A 9 5.44 4.47 -2.62
C LEU A 9 5.16 5.01 -4.03
N ALA A 10 5.37 6.31 -4.27
CA ALA A 10 5.25 6.91 -5.60
C ALA A 10 6.14 6.26 -6.66
N THR A 11 7.24 5.58 -6.27
CA THR A 11 8.09 4.84 -7.22
C THR A 11 7.38 3.64 -7.83
N LEU A 12 6.31 3.15 -7.21
CA LEU A 12 5.49 2.04 -7.73
C LEU A 12 4.60 2.45 -8.90
N LYS A 13 4.48 3.74 -9.24
CA LYS A 13 3.63 4.23 -10.34
C LYS A 13 3.96 3.65 -11.72
N VAL A 14 5.15 3.07 -11.87
CA VAL A 14 5.61 2.41 -13.11
C VAL A 14 5.01 1.02 -13.29
N VAL A 15 4.32 0.49 -12.28
CA VAL A 15 3.63 -0.81 -12.30
C VAL A 15 2.14 -0.58 -12.09
N ASN A 16 1.32 -1.13 -12.99
CA ASN A 16 -0.13 -1.10 -12.79
C ASN A 16 -0.57 -2.28 -11.91
N LEU A 17 -0.63 -2.05 -10.60
CA LEU A 17 -1.06 -3.05 -9.60
C LEU A 17 -2.51 -3.52 -9.77
N ALA A 18 -3.32 -2.80 -10.55
CA ALA A 18 -4.69 -3.19 -10.88
C ALA A 18 -4.80 -4.00 -12.19
N ASN A 19 -3.73 -4.10 -12.98
CA ASN A 19 -3.76 -4.81 -14.26
C ASN A 19 -3.44 -6.31 -14.08
N PRO A 20 -4.43 -7.22 -14.20
CA PRO A 20 -4.20 -8.65 -13.99
C PRO A 20 -3.24 -9.27 -15.01
N VAL A 21 -3.13 -8.71 -16.22
CA VAL A 21 -2.19 -9.19 -17.25
C VAL A 21 -0.75 -8.95 -16.81
N GLU A 22 -0.51 -7.85 -16.11
CA GLU A 22 0.79 -7.49 -15.57
C GLU A 22 1.13 -8.20 -14.26
N MET A 23 0.12 -8.69 -13.52
CA MET A 23 0.27 -9.35 -12.23
C MET A 23 0.59 -10.84 -12.38
N THR A 24 1.80 -11.14 -12.86
CA THR A 24 2.34 -12.51 -12.86
C THR A 24 2.48 -13.05 -11.43
N PRO A 25 2.50 -14.38 -11.21
CA PRO A 25 2.68 -14.96 -9.88
C PRO A 25 3.90 -14.40 -9.13
N GLU A 26 5.04 -14.24 -9.82
CA GLU A 26 6.26 -13.67 -9.25
C GLU A 26 6.07 -12.22 -8.76
N ARG A 27 5.40 -11.39 -9.57
CA ARG A 27 5.09 -10.00 -9.19
C ARG A 27 4.11 -9.95 -8.03
N ILE A 28 3.09 -10.81 -8.04
CA ILE A 28 2.13 -10.92 -6.94
C ILE A 28 2.88 -11.25 -5.65
N THR A 29 3.73 -12.28 -5.64
CA THR A 29 4.52 -12.65 -4.45
C THR A 29 5.44 -11.51 -4.00
N HIS A 30 6.11 -10.83 -4.94
CA HIS A 30 7.00 -9.71 -4.62
C HIS A 30 6.26 -8.55 -3.94
N PHE A 31 5.17 -8.07 -4.55
CA PHE A 31 4.40 -6.96 -4.00
C PHE A 31 3.59 -7.36 -2.77
N ARG A 32 3.13 -8.60 -2.68
CA ARG A 32 2.50 -9.15 -1.48
C ARG A 32 3.46 -9.03 -0.30
N LEU A 33 4.67 -9.57 -0.41
CA LEU A 33 5.67 -9.51 0.66
C LEU A 33 5.99 -8.07 1.06
N LEU A 34 6.07 -7.16 0.08
CA LEU A 34 6.26 -5.74 0.33
C LEU A 34 5.13 -5.16 1.21
N PHE A 35 3.87 -5.36 0.82
CA PHE A 35 2.74 -4.80 1.55
C PHE A 35 2.53 -5.47 2.91
N GLU A 36 2.74 -6.78 3.02
CA GLU A 36 2.74 -7.49 4.31
C GLU A 36 3.78 -6.89 5.26
N THR A 37 5.01 -6.71 4.79
CA THR A 37 6.11 -6.13 5.58
C THR A 37 5.80 -4.70 6.03
N LEU A 38 5.15 -3.90 5.17
CA LEU A 38 4.73 -2.54 5.51
C LEU A 38 3.59 -2.53 6.54
N LEU A 39 2.56 -3.35 6.32
CA LEU A 39 1.39 -3.42 7.21
C LEU A 39 1.72 -4.00 8.58
N GLN A 40 2.75 -4.85 8.70
CA GLN A 40 3.25 -5.35 9.98
C GLN A 40 3.97 -4.28 10.84
N LYS A 41 4.19 -3.07 10.32
CA LYS A 41 4.82 -1.98 11.09
C LYS A 41 3.83 -1.32 12.07
N GLU A 42 4.38 -0.48 12.95
CA GLU A 42 3.59 0.35 13.86
C GLU A 42 2.60 1.25 13.09
N ASP A 43 1.46 1.55 13.71
CA ASP A 43 0.36 2.28 13.07
C ASP A 43 0.79 3.64 12.52
N ALA A 44 1.61 4.38 13.27
CA ALA A 44 2.16 5.67 12.85
C ALA A 44 3.04 5.52 11.59
N LEU A 45 3.85 4.47 11.50
CA LEU A 45 4.67 4.22 10.32
C LEU A 45 3.82 3.83 9.11
N VAL A 46 2.82 2.97 9.30
CA VAL A 46 1.85 2.63 8.24
C VAL A 46 1.15 3.88 7.74
N TRP A 47 0.64 4.71 8.65
CA TRP A 47 0.00 5.98 8.31
C TRP A 47 0.94 6.89 7.51
N ASN A 48 2.13 7.17 8.05
CA ASN A 48 3.07 8.12 7.49
C ASN A 48 3.60 7.69 6.11
N VAL A 49 3.78 6.39 5.86
CA VAL A 49 4.22 5.88 4.55
C VAL A 49 3.14 6.09 3.49
N PHE A 50 1.87 5.81 3.80
CA PHE A 50 0.78 5.88 2.83
C PHE A 50 0.28 7.32 2.62
N THR A 51 0.33 8.20 3.63
CA THR A 51 -0.02 9.62 3.48
C THR A 51 0.87 10.36 2.47
N ARG A 52 2.12 9.92 2.25
CA ARG A 52 3.03 10.56 1.28
C ARG A 52 2.55 10.53 -0.17
N ILE A 53 1.64 9.63 -0.50
CA ILE A 53 1.04 9.53 -1.84
C ILE A 53 -0.42 9.98 -1.86
N ALA A 54 -0.94 10.46 -0.74
CA ALA A 54 -2.28 11.03 -0.62
C ALA A 54 -2.33 12.42 -1.28
N GLY A 55 -3.49 12.78 -1.82
CA GLY A 55 -3.75 14.13 -2.34
C GLY A 55 -3.03 14.52 -3.64
N LEU A 56 -2.08 13.71 -4.14
CA LEU A 56 -1.41 13.92 -5.43
C LEU A 56 -2.30 13.37 -6.58
N PRO A 57 -2.89 14.20 -7.45
CA PRO A 57 -3.81 13.73 -8.50
C PRO A 57 -3.17 12.71 -9.44
N GLU A 58 -1.89 12.91 -9.77
CA GLU A 58 -1.11 12.04 -10.65
C GLU A 58 -0.86 10.63 -10.09
N LEU A 59 -1.14 10.41 -8.80
CA LEU A 59 -0.99 9.12 -8.13
C LEU A 59 -2.33 8.42 -7.84
N GLU A 60 -3.46 8.97 -8.29
CA GLU A 60 -4.78 8.39 -8.04
C GLU A 60 -4.88 6.92 -8.46
N ILE A 61 -4.49 6.62 -9.70
CA ILE A 61 -4.47 5.25 -10.24
C ILE A 61 -3.58 4.34 -9.39
N LEU A 62 -2.44 4.84 -8.91
CA LEU A 62 -1.56 4.08 -8.04
C LEU A 62 -2.24 3.79 -6.69
N ARG A 63 -2.87 4.78 -6.06
CA ARG A 63 -3.58 4.60 -4.78
C ARG A 63 -4.68 3.55 -4.91
N ASP A 64 -5.49 3.64 -5.95
CA ASP A 64 -6.57 2.67 -6.21
C ASP A 64 -6.01 1.28 -6.48
N GLY A 65 -4.93 1.18 -7.27
CA GLY A 65 -4.23 -0.07 -7.53
C GLY A 65 -3.67 -0.72 -6.26
N ILE A 66 -3.09 0.07 -5.35
CA ILE A 66 -2.61 -0.41 -4.05
C ILE A 66 -3.77 -0.97 -3.22
N VAL A 67 -4.89 -0.23 -3.13
CA VAL A 67 -6.09 -0.65 -2.39
C VAL A 67 -6.64 -1.96 -2.93
N LEU A 68 -6.74 -2.09 -4.26
CA LEU A 68 -7.23 -3.28 -4.93
C LEU A 68 -6.28 -4.47 -4.68
N PHE A 69 -4.99 -4.28 -4.91
CA PHE A 69 -3.98 -5.32 -4.77
C PHE A 69 -3.93 -5.88 -3.34
N ILE A 70 -3.90 -5.01 -2.31
CA ILE A 70 -3.86 -5.48 -0.92
C ILE A 70 -5.11 -6.29 -0.57
N LYS A 71 -6.30 -5.85 -1.01
CA LYS A 71 -7.54 -6.61 -0.78
C LYS A 71 -7.50 -7.99 -1.42
N GLN A 72 -7.02 -8.08 -2.65
CA GLN A 72 -7.04 -9.32 -3.44
C GLN A 72 -5.94 -10.30 -3.05
N HIS A 73 -4.76 -9.79 -2.70
CA HIS A 73 -3.56 -10.62 -2.62
C HIS A 73 -2.89 -10.63 -1.26
N VAL A 74 -3.25 -9.74 -0.32
CA VAL A 74 -2.63 -9.67 1.02
C VAL A 74 -3.62 -10.05 2.12
N ILE A 75 -4.86 -9.58 2.04
CA ILE A 75 -5.87 -9.81 3.09
C ILE A 75 -6.73 -11.06 2.82
N ALA A 76 -6.74 -11.56 1.58
CA ALA A 76 -7.56 -12.70 1.18
C ALA A 76 -7.12 -14.05 1.79
N GLU A 77 -5.93 -14.12 2.40
CA GLU A 77 -5.39 -15.34 3.04
C GLU A 77 -5.60 -15.33 4.57
N ASP A 78 -5.68 -16.52 5.20
CA ASP A 78 -6.09 -16.75 6.60
C ASP A 78 -5.25 -16.02 7.67
N THR A 79 -4.03 -15.57 7.33
CA THR A 79 -3.18 -14.71 8.17
C THR A 79 -3.67 -13.26 8.27
N GLY A 80 -4.71 -12.89 7.51
CA GLY A 80 -5.13 -11.52 7.23
C GLY A 80 -5.90 -10.78 8.32
N LYS A 81 -6.26 -11.38 9.47
CA LYS A 81 -7.04 -10.66 10.50
C LYS A 81 -6.28 -9.47 11.10
N ASP A 82 -5.00 -9.64 11.40
CA ASP A 82 -4.18 -8.56 11.96
C ASP A 82 -3.88 -7.50 10.89
N LEU A 83 -3.51 -7.95 9.67
CA LEU A 83 -3.24 -7.07 8.53
C LEU A 83 -4.48 -6.30 8.04
N ALA A 84 -5.68 -6.86 8.20
CA ALA A 84 -6.93 -6.17 7.85
C ALA A 84 -7.15 -4.92 8.72
N SER A 85 -6.73 -4.96 9.99
CA SER A 85 -6.82 -3.80 10.87
C SER A 85 -5.84 -2.70 10.44
N LYS A 86 -4.59 -3.08 10.14
CA LYS A 86 -3.53 -2.21 9.62
C LYS A 86 -3.89 -1.62 8.26
N PHE A 87 -4.54 -2.40 7.40
CA PHE A 87 -5.00 -1.93 6.10
C PHE A 87 -6.06 -0.84 6.22
N LYS A 88 -6.92 -0.86 7.24
CA LYS A 88 -7.86 0.26 7.47
C LYS A 88 -7.11 1.57 7.73
N ILE A 89 -5.98 1.51 8.43
CA ILE A 89 -5.12 2.67 8.70
C ILE A 89 -4.48 3.15 7.40
N ALA A 90 -3.85 2.23 6.65
CA ALA A 90 -3.26 2.53 5.36
C ALA A 90 -4.27 3.15 4.37
N LYS A 91 -5.48 2.59 4.29
CA LYS A 91 -6.55 3.12 3.44
C LYS A 91 -6.95 4.54 3.85
N LYS A 92 -7.17 4.80 5.14
CA LYS A 92 -7.45 6.16 5.63
C LYS A 92 -6.31 7.12 5.34
N ALA A 93 -5.06 6.66 5.44
CA ALA A 93 -3.89 7.47 5.13
C ALA A 93 -3.80 7.84 3.65
N LEU A 94 -4.27 6.98 2.73
CA LEU A 94 -4.36 7.30 1.29
C LEU A 94 -5.41 8.38 0.98
N ASP A 95 -6.45 8.48 1.81
CA ASP A 95 -7.51 9.50 1.71
C ASP A 95 -7.14 10.81 2.44
N ASN A 96 -5.99 10.86 3.12
CA ASN A 96 -5.53 12.01 3.90
C ASN A 96 -4.95 13.12 3.00
N THR A 97 -5.80 13.83 2.27
CA THR A 97 -5.42 14.94 1.39
C THR A 97 -4.78 16.13 2.13
N ALA A 98 -4.99 16.23 3.45
CA ALA A 98 -4.36 17.24 4.30
C ALA A 98 -2.87 16.96 4.61
N GLY A 99 -2.37 15.75 4.30
CA GLY A 99 -0.95 15.40 4.48
C GLY A 99 -0.49 15.29 5.93
N VAL A 100 -1.41 15.21 6.90
CA VAL A 100 -1.09 15.17 8.33
C VAL A 100 -0.41 13.85 8.71
N LEU A 101 0.74 13.91 9.39
CA LEU A 101 1.46 12.73 9.88
C LEU A 101 1.06 12.39 11.32
N MET A 102 1.24 11.13 11.72
CA MET A 102 1.05 10.61 13.08
C MET A 102 2.37 10.45 13.82
#